data_AF-A0A1J5CRW5-F1
#
_entry.id   AF-A0A1J5CRW5-F1
#
_cell.length_a   1.000
_cell.length_b   1.000
_cell.length_c   1.000
_cell.angle_alpha   90.00
_cell.angle_beta   90.00
_cell.angle_gamma   90.00
#
_symmetry.space_group_name_H-M   'P 1'
#
loop_
_entity.id
_entity.type
_entity.pdbx_description
1 polymer ?
#
loop_
_entity_poly.entity_id
_entity_poly.type
_entity_poly.pdbx_seq_one_letter_code
_entity_poly.pdbx_strand_id
1 'polypeptide(L)'
;MTKLKQKVIKFPLEVIGELDRLVQPGKRTEFVVEATREKLERVKLGEALAKTAGSLKSEDYPEFATSEDVAKWVRELRQRDLSRDRAE
;
A
#
# COMPACT_ATOMS: atom_id res chain seq x y z
N MET A 1 6.91 24.43 -11.41
CA MET A 1 5.99 23.69 -12.31
C MET A 1 6.54 22.30 -12.52
N THR A 2 5.76 21.24 -12.25
CA THR A 2 6.19 19.84 -12.47
C THR A 2 6.39 19.59 -13.96
N LYS A 3 7.53 18.99 -14.34
CA LYS A 3 7.79 18.64 -15.75
C LYS A 3 6.88 17.48 -16.16
N LEU A 4 6.13 17.66 -17.25
CA LEU A 4 5.27 16.63 -17.82
C LEU A 4 5.93 16.02 -19.06
N LYS A 5 5.77 14.71 -19.24
CA LYS A 5 6.23 13.99 -20.44
C LYS A 5 5.03 13.29 -21.07
N GLN A 6 4.74 13.60 -22.33
CA GLN A 6 3.67 12.95 -23.07
C GLN A 6 4.02 11.48 -23.37
N LYS A 7 3.04 10.59 -23.18
CA LYS A 7 3.11 9.17 -23.54
C LYS A 7 1.79 8.77 -24.20
N VAL A 8 1.88 8.15 -25.37
CA VAL A 8 0.69 7.59 -26.06
C VAL A 8 0.37 6.23 -25.43
N ILE A 9 -0.88 6.05 -25.00
CA ILE A 9 -1.40 4.83 -24.38
C ILE A 9 -2.69 4.47 -25.13
N LYS A 10 -2.83 3.19 -25.52
CA LYS A 10 -4.03 2.66 -26.16
C LYS A 10 -4.94 2.06 -25.08
N PHE A 11 -6.24 2.37 -25.16
CA PHE A 11 -7.27 1.81 -24.29
C PHE A 11 -8.19 0.91 -25.11
N PRO A 12 -8.66 -0.22 -24.56
CA PRO A 12 -9.82 -0.93 -25.10
C PRO A 12 -11.05 -0.01 -25.17
N LEU A 13 -11.92 -0.25 -26.15
CA LEU A 13 -13.07 0.62 -26.44
C LEU A 13 -14.07 0.67 -25.27
N GLU A 14 -14.26 -0.45 -24.61
CA GLU A 14 -15.11 -0.57 -23.43
C GLU A 14 -14.61 0.29 -22.28
N VAL A 15 -13.29 0.27 -22.01
CA VAL A 15 -12.69 1.02 -20.90
C VAL A 15 -12.71 2.53 -21.17
N ILE A 16 -12.35 2.96 -22.38
CA ILE A 16 -12.39 4.39 -22.72
C ILE A 16 -13.83 4.91 -22.77
N GLY A 17 -14.79 4.09 -23.21
CA GLY A 17 -16.21 4.44 -23.20
C GLY A 17 -16.77 4.63 -21.80
N GLU A 18 -16.35 3.80 -20.84
CA GLU A 18 -16.69 4.00 -19.42
C GLU A 18 -16.03 5.25 -18.84
N LEU A 19 -14.74 5.45 -19.12
CA LEU A 19 -14.01 6.64 -18.67
C LEU A 19 -14.70 7.92 -19.17
N ASP A 20 -15.08 7.95 -20.45
CA ASP A 20 -15.74 9.10 -21.07
C ASP A 20 -17.16 9.34 -20.54
N ARG A 21 -17.85 8.29 -20.11
CA ARG A 21 -19.19 8.38 -19.51
C ARG A 21 -19.14 8.90 -18.07
N LEU A 22 -18.15 8.48 -17.30
CA LEU A 22 -18.08 8.72 -15.85
C LEU A 22 -17.21 9.92 -15.46
N VAL A 23 -16.23 10.29 -16.29
CA VAL A 23 -15.27 11.35 -15.97
C VAL A 23 -15.52 12.58 -16.83
N GLN A 24 -15.62 13.73 -16.18
CA GLN A 24 -15.85 15.00 -16.86
C GLN A 24 -14.75 15.32 -17.88
N PRO A 25 -15.09 15.96 -19.02
CA PRO A 25 -14.10 16.47 -19.95
C PRO A 25 -13.05 17.34 -19.25
N GLY A 26 -11.77 17.14 -19.59
CA GLY A 26 -10.64 17.85 -18.97
C GLY A 26 -10.11 17.25 -17.66
N LYS A 27 -10.86 16.34 -17.01
CA LYS A 27 -10.42 15.62 -15.79
C LYS A 27 -9.84 14.23 -16.05
N ARG A 28 -9.86 13.78 -17.31
CA ARG A 28 -9.34 12.46 -17.72
C ARG A 28 -7.87 12.25 -17.35
N THR A 29 -7.02 13.26 -17.60
CA THR A 29 -5.59 13.16 -17.28
C THR A 29 -5.37 13.01 -15.78
N GLU A 30 -6.09 13.78 -14.96
CA GLU A 30 -6.01 13.70 -13.50
C GLU A 30 -6.45 12.31 -13.03
N PHE A 31 -7.61 11.84 -13.51
CA PHE A 31 -8.14 10.52 -13.17
C PHE A 31 -7.15 9.38 -13.52
N VAL A 32 -6.61 9.39 -14.74
CA VAL A 32 -5.66 8.36 -15.19
C VAL A 32 -4.36 8.43 -14.39
N VAL A 33 -3.87 9.62 -14.05
CA VAL A 33 -2.66 9.79 -13.24
C VAL A 33 -2.86 9.25 -11.83
N GLU A 34 -3.96 9.57 -11.16
CA GLU A 34 -4.24 9.06 -9.81
C GLU A 34 -4.41 7.54 -9.82
N ALA A 35 -5.20 6.98 -10.74
CA ALA A 35 -5.36 5.54 -10.88
C ALA A 35 -4.01 4.83 -11.16
N THR A 36 -3.14 5.47 -11.95
CA THR A 36 -1.79 4.96 -12.22
C THR A 36 -0.93 4.99 -10.96
N ARG A 37 -0.97 6.08 -10.18
CA ARG A 37 -0.23 6.20 -8.91
C ARG A 37 -0.65 5.12 -7.93
N GLU A 38 -1.95 4.95 -7.72
CA GLU A 38 -2.48 3.90 -6.83
C GLU A 38 -2.00 2.51 -7.24
N LYS A 39 -2.02 2.21 -8.54
CA LYS A 39 -1.55 0.91 -9.04
C LYS A 39 -0.04 0.74 -8.89
N LEU A 40 0.74 1.80 -9.13
CA LEU A 40 2.19 1.77 -8.95
C LEU A 40 2.58 1.54 -7.49
N GLU A 41 1.89 2.13 -6.52
CA GLU A 41 2.16 1.86 -5.10
C GLU A 41 1.94 0.39 -4.74
N ARG A 42 0.90 -0.25 -5.28
CA ARG A 42 0.68 -1.70 -5.11
C ARG A 42 1.81 -2.53 -5.72
N VAL A 43 2.34 -2.13 -6.88
CA VAL A 43 3.48 -2.80 -7.52
C VAL A 43 4.72 -2.67 -6.65
N LYS A 44 5.05 -1.46 -6.18
CA LYS A 44 6.18 -1.22 -5.29
C LYS A 44 6.08 -2.03 -4.00
N LEU A 45 4.88 -2.09 -3.40
CA LEU A 45 4.65 -2.92 -2.21
C LEU A 45 4.92 -4.40 -2.50
N GLY A 46 4.42 -4.91 -3.63
CA GLY A 46 4.69 -6.29 -4.06
C GLY A 46 6.19 -6.57 -4.23
N GLU A 47 6.93 -5.66 -4.85
CA GLU A 47 8.39 -5.77 -4.97
C GLU A 47 9.09 -5.74 -3.60
N ALA A 48 8.64 -4.88 -2.68
CA ALA A 48 9.21 -4.79 -1.35
C ALA A 48 9.00 -6.11 -0.58
N LEU A 49 7.77 -6.64 -0.58
CA LEU A 49 7.44 -7.92 0.05
C LEU A 49 8.25 -9.08 -0.53
N ALA A 50 8.44 -9.11 -1.86
CA ALA A 50 9.27 -10.13 -2.50
C ALA A 50 10.75 -10.01 -2.07
N LYS A 51 11.29 -8.78 -1.97
CA LYS A 51 12.67 -8.54 -1.55
C LYS A 51 12.93 -8.85 -0.07
N THR A 52 11.92 -8.69 0.79
CA THR A 52 12.04 -8.93 2.23
C THR A 52 11.49 -10.28 2.67
N ALA A 53 11.09 -11.14 1.72
CA ALA A 53 10.65 -12.49 2.02
C ALA A 53 11.76 -13.26 2.75
N GLY A 54 11.42 -13.81 3.92
CA GLY A 54 12.38 -14.53 4.78
C GLY A 54 13.32 -13.63 5.60
N SER A 55 13.14 -12.29 5.59
CA SER A 55 13.89 -11.40 6.48
C SER A 55 13.52 -11.58 7.96
N LEU A 56 12.34 -12.14 8.26
CA LEU A 56 11.89 -12.47 9.61
C LEU A 56 12.08 -13.97 9.84
N LYS A 57 13.16 -14.35 10.53
CA LYS A 57 13.47 -15.75 10.83
C LYS A 57 12.85 -16.15 12.16
N SER A 58 12.27 -17.34 12.23
CA SER A 58 11.59 -17.82 13.44
C SER A 58 12.54 -17.95 14.64
N GLU A 59 13.83 -18.22 14.41
CA GLU A 59 14.83 -18.33 15.46
C GLU A 59 15.15 -16.99 16.13
N ASP A 60 15.02 -15.90 15.38
CA ASP A 60 15.32 -14.54 15.86
C ASP A 60 14.11 -13.92 16.60
N TYR A 61 12.90 -14.47 16.43
CA TYR A 61 11.64 -13.94 16.94
C TYR A 61 10.74 -15.03 17.56
N PRO A 62 11.15 -15.63 18.70
CA PRO A 62 10.36 -16.68 19.37
C PRO A 62 8.98 -16.20 19.82
N GLU A 63 8.79 -14.90 20.08
CA GLU A 63 7.50 -14.29 20.40
C GLU A 63 6.46 -14.38 19.27
N PHE A 64 6.89 -14.75 18.06
CA PHE A 64 6.03 -14.93 16.89
C PHE A 64 5.85 -16.39 16.48
N ALA A 65 6.29 -17.34 17.31
CA ALA A 65 6.25 -18.78 16.99
C ALA A 65 4.83 -19.32 16.81
N THR A 66 3.88 -18.88 17.63
CA THR A 66 2.47 -19.29 17.55
C THR A 66 1.52 -18.09 17.58
N SER A 67 0.26 -18.31 17.19
CA SER A 67 -0.77 -17.28 17.28
C SER A 67 -1.01 -16.81 18.73
N GLU A 68 -0.83 -17.68 19.71
CA GLU A 68 -0.95 -17.34 21.14
C GLU A 68 0.21 -16.47 21.60
N ASP A 69 1.44 -16.77 21.16
CA ASP A 69 2.63 -15.96 21.46
C ASP A 69 2.50 -14.56 20.86
N VAL A 70 2.06 -14.47 19.60
CA VAL A 70 1.78 -13.19 18.94
C VAL A 70 0.72 -12.41 19.71
N ALA A 71 -0.38 -13.06 20.12
CA ALA A 71 -1.45 -12.40 20.87
C ALA A 71 -0.95 -11.89 22.24
N LYS A 72 -0.11 -12.66 22.93
CA LYS A 72 0.54 -12.26 24.19
C LYS A 72 1.45 -11.05 23.97
N TRP A 73 2.32 -11.10 22.95
CA TRP A 73 3.22 -10.01 22.60
C TRP A 73 2.47 -8.71 22.28
N VAL A 74 1.41 -8.78 21.45
CA VAL A 74 0.56 -7.61 21.12
C VAL A 74 -0.10 -7.03 22.39
N ARG A 75 -0.59 -7.88 23.29
CA ARG A 75 -1.20 -7.43 24.55
C ARG A 75 -0.18 -6.70 25.42
N GLU A 76 1.01 -7.25 25.59
CA GLU A 76 2.09 -6.65 26.38
C GLU A 76 2.56 -5.32 25.76
N LEU A 77 2.69 -5.25 24.44
CA LEU A 77 3.02 -4.03 23.70
C LEU A 77 2.00 -2.92 23.99
N ARG A 78 0.70 -3.22 23.86
CA ARG A 78 -0.38 -2.24 24.11
C ARG A 78 -0.40 -1.78 25.56
N GLN A 79 -0.18 -2.68 26.52
CA GLN A 79 -0.13 -2.31 27.93
C GLN A 79 1.03 -1.35 28.21
N ARG A 80 2.21 -1.61 27.61
CA ARG A 80 3.36 -0.71 27.73
C ARG A 80 3.08 0.67 27.16
N ASP A 81 2.46 0.75 25.99
CA ASP A 81 2.12 2.03 25.36
C ASP A 81 1.10 2.81 26.18
N LEU A 82 0.04 2.14 26.68
CA LEU A 82 -0.95 2.73 27.59
C LEU A 82 -0.37 3.14 28.96
N SER A 83 0.72 2.53 29.39
CA SER A 83 1.44 2.92 30.61
C SER A 83 2.33 4.13 30.40
N ARG A 84 2.83 4.34 29.17
CA ARG A 84 3.57 5.55 28.80
C ARG A 84 2.65 6.77 28.73
N ASP A 85 1.50 6.63 28.07
CA ASP A 85 0.53 7.72 27.92
C ASP A 85 -0.04 8.22 29.26
N ARG A 86 0.05 7.41 30.33
CA ARG A 86 -0.41 7.76 31.69
C ARG A 86 0.68 8.33 32.60
N ALA A 87 1.93 8.31 32.16
CA ALA A 87 3.08 8.83 32.89
C ALA A 87 3.54 10.22 32.39
N GLU A 88 2.98 10.69 31.28
CA GLU A 88 3.11 12.06 30.73
C GLU A 88 1.91 12.93 31.14
#